data_AF-A0A562VDQ3-F1
#
_entry.id   AF-A0A562VDQ3-F1
#
_cell.length_a   1.000
_cell.length_b   1.000
_cell.length_c   1.000
_cell.angle_alpha   90.00
_cell.angle_beta   90.00
_cell.angle_gamma   90.00
#
_symmetry.space_group_name_H-M   'P 1'
#
loop_
_entity.id
_entity.type
_entity.pdbx_description
1 polymer ?
#
loop_
_entity_poly.entity_id
_entity_poly.type
_entity_poly.pdbx_seq_one_letter_code
_entity_poly.pdbx_strand_id
1 'polypeptide(L)'
;MARSDPAEPPERPAGRYGRTVRFQTGETVLRRYLRYDGRLGYVVCGRVVADDDTGTLMWVAPGSVVMDRSLADGGSVRGLPVPEAVRAVTCLTWGAWRGPGVLMWTPRRGAHSVWWFFRPDGTFRGWYVNLEEPAHRWPGGIDTVDQELDVWVPADGPWRWKDEDEFAARTGHPHFWDEATGRAVRAEGLRLAELAQERRFPFDGTWCDFAPDPAWAPTGLPWWWDRPSRAGFLREPEDAAYWA
;
A
#
# COMPACT_ATOMS: atom_id res chain seq x y z
N MET A 1 -30.25 30.10 40.63
CA MET A 1 -29.26 30.51 39.61
C MET A 1 -28.75 29.24 38.94
N ALA A 2 -29.37 28.84 37.82
CA ALA A 2 -28.97 27.67 37.04
C ALA A 2 -27.94 28.11 35.98
N ARG A 3 -26.80 27.42 35.93
CA ARG A 3 -25.75 27.65 34.93
C ARG A 3 -26.19 27.02 33.61
N SER A 4 -26.14 27.79 32.54
CA SER A 4 -26.35 27.34 31.16
C SER A 4 -25.07 26.73 30.61
N ASP A 5 -25.16 25.49 30.11
CA ASP A 5 -24.07 24.81 29.40
C ASP A 5 -23.73 25.50 28.07
N PRO A 6 -22.46 25.47 27.63
CA PRO A 6 -22.07 26.04 26.34
C PRO A 6 -22.60 25.16 25.19
N ALA A 7 -23.18 25.81 24.18
CA ALA A 7 -23.69 25.17 22.98
C ALA A 7 -22.57 24.46 22.20
N GLU A 8 -22.85 23.23 21.76
CA GLU A 8 -21.98 22.49 20.84
C GLU A 8 -21.77 23.25 19.52
N PRO A 9 -20.55 23.21 18.94
CA PRO A 9 -20.30 23.81 17.64
C PRO A 9 -21.06 23.05 16.54
N PRO A 10 -21.54 23.73 15.49
CA PRO A 10 -22.35 23.09 14.46
C PRO A 10 -21.51 22.07 13.67
N GLU A 11 -22.07 20.87 13.47
CA GLU A 11 -21.52 19.87 12.56
C GLU A 11 -21.36 20.45 11.15
N ARG A 12 -20.16 20.30 10.58
CA ARG A 12 -19.93 20.62 9.18
C ARG A 12 -20.76 19.66 8.32
N PRO A 13 -21.50 20.14 7.31
CA PRO A 13 -22.30 19.26 6.48
C PRO A 13 -21.38 18.30 5.74
N ALA A 14 -21.68 17.00 5.85
CA ALA A 14 -20.99 15.95 5.09
C ALA A 14 -21.02 16.32 3.61
N GLY A 15 -19.84 16.54 3.02
CA GLY A 15 -19.70 16.82 1.60
C GLY A 15 -20.39 15.74 0.76
N ARG A 16 -20.88 16.14 -0.41
CA ARG A 16 -21.71 15.38 -1.38
C ARG A 16 -21.07 14.07 -1.94
N TYR A 17 -20.07 13.50 -1.28
CA TYR A 17 -19.24 12.37 -1.73
C TYR A 17 -19.10 11.26 -0.68
N GLY A 18 -20.06 11.12 0.24
CA GLY A 18 -20.10 10.07 1.26
C GLY A 18 -20.49 8.67 0.77
N ARG A 19 -20.09 8.26 -0.45
CA ARG A 19 -20.16 6.83 -0.81
C ARG A 19 -18.83 6.18 -0.47
N THR A 20 -18.82 5.30 0.52
CA THR A 20 -17.73 4.35 0.73
C THR A 20 -17.47 3.62 -0.59
N VAL A 21 -16.29 3.82 -1.18
CA VAL A 21 -15.91 3.15 -2.43
C VAL A 21 -15.82 1.65 -2.16
N ARG A 22 -16.63 0.89 -2.89
CA ARG A 22 -16.64 -0.58 -2.92
C ARG A 22 -16.31 -1.05 -4.32
N PHE A 23 -15.51 -2.10 -4.40
CA PHE A 23 -15.16 -2.77 -5.63
C PHE A 23 -15.88 -4.12 -5.72
N GLN A 24 -16.17 -4.57 -6.93
CA GLN A 24 -16.83 -5.86 -7.15
C GLN A 24 -15.80 -6.96 -7.40
N THR A 25 -16.07 -8.19 -6.96
CA THR A 25 -15.22 -9.34 -7.31
C THR A 25 -15.09 -9.46 -8.83
N GLY A 26 -13.85 -9.66 -9.30
CA GLY A 26 -13.48 -9.71 -10.72
C GLY A 26 -13.22 -8.34 -11.36
N GLU A 27 -13.61 -7.23 -10.71
CA GLU A 27 -13.30 -5.87 -11.18
C GLU A 27 -11.79 -5.65 -11.24
N THR A 28 -11.32 -4.96 -12.28
CA THR A 28 -9.92 -4.51 -12.35
C THR A 28 -9.75 -3.22 -11.58
N VAL A 29 -8.86 -3.22 -10.60
CA VAL A 29 -8.51 -2.06 -9.78
C VAL A 29 -7.01 -1.79 -9.84
N LEU A 30 -6.65 -0.54 -9.62
CA LEU A 30 -5.27 -0.14 -9.45
C LEU A 30 -4.89 -0.10 -7.98
N ARG A 31 -3.65 -0.49 -7.72
CA ARG A 31 -2.98 -0.13 -6.48
C ARG A 31 -1.77 0.72 -6.84
N ARG A 32 -1.77 1.97 -6.38
CA ARG A 32 -0.76 2.97 -6.73
C ARG A 32 0.01 3.39 -5.49
N TYR A 33 1.32 3.32 -5.59
CA TYR A 33 2.25 3.84 -4.60
C TYR A 33 2.69 5.22 -5.08
N LEU A 34 2.28 6.24 -4.36
CA LEU A 34 2.76 7.59 -4.52
C LEU A 34 4.13 7.71 -3.84
N ARG A 35 4.98 8.56 -4.39
CA ARG A 35 6.16 9.06 -3.71
C ARG A 35 5.72 10.08 -2.66
N TYR A 36 6.61 10.41 -1.73
CA TYR A 36 6.33 11.41 -0.70
C TYR A 36 6.07 12.82 -1.29
N ASP A 37 6.46 13.08 -2.53
CA ASP A 37 6.12 14.32 -3.25
C ASP A 37 4.79 14.25 -4.03
N GLY A 38 4.00 13.19 -3.83
CA GLY A 38 2.68 12.98 -4.44
C GLY A 38 2.72 12.44 -5.87
N ARG A 39 3.89 12.30 -6.50
CA ARG A 39 3.99 11.71 -7.85
C ARG A 39 3.77 10.20 -7.80
N LEU A 40 3.21 9.62 -8.85
CA LEU A 40 3.13 8.16 -9.02
C LEU A 40 4.54 7.55 -9.00
N GLY A 41 4.81 6.67 -8.04
CA GLY A 41 6.06 5.93 -7.89
C GLY A 41 5.99 4.54 -8.50
N TYR A 42 4.93 3.79 -8.18
CA TYR A 42 4.68 2.45 -8.72
C TYR A 42 3.17 2.23 -8.89
N VAL A 43 2.77 1.51 -9.93
CA VAL A 43 1.37 1.14 -10.17
C VAL A 43 1.32 -0.35 -10.47
N VAL A 44 0.44 -1.06 -9.79
CA VAL A 44 0.10 -2.45 -10.09
C VAL A 44 -1.39 -2.58 -10.36
N CYS A 45 -1.73 -3.34 -11.40
CA CYS A 45 -3.11 -3.65 -11.77
C CYS A 45 -3.46 -5.05 -11.28
N GLY A 46 -4.65 -5.25 -10.74
CA GLY A 46 -5.10 -6.58 -10.35
C GLY A 46 -6.62 -6.71 -10.33
N ARG A 47 -7.10 -7.94 -10.16
CA ARG A 47 -8.53 -8.22 -10.02
C ARG A 47 -8.91 -8.30 -8.56
N VAL A 48 -10.05 -7.73 -8.21
CA VAL A 48 -10.60 -7.84 -6.86
C VAL A 48 -11.03 -9.28 -6.61
N VAL A 49 -10.52 -9.87 -5.54
CA VAL A 49 -10.96 -11.18 -5.02
C VAL A 49 -12.11 -10.97 -4.05
N ALA A 50 -11.93 -10.07 -3.08
CA ALA A 50 -12.92 -9.72 -2.07
C ALA A 50 -12.80 -8.24 -1.67
N ASP A 51 -13.93 -7.63 -1.28
CA ASP A 51 -13.97 -6.24 -0.83
C ASP A 51 -15.03 -6.01 0.26
N ASP A 52 -14.66 -6.27 1.51
CA ASP A 52 -15.56 -6.27 2.67
C ASP A 52 -15.15 -5.24 3.74
N ASP A 53 -15.72 -5.31 4.94
CA ASP A 53 -15.43 -4.36 6.02
C ASP A 53 -14.00 -4.50 6.58
N THR A 54 -13.34 -5.62 6.31
CA THR A 54 -11.95 -5.85 6.73
C THR A 54 -10.97 -5.17 5.78
N GLY A 55 -11.23 -5.20 4.47
CA GLY A 55 -10.29 -4.67 3.48
C GLY A 55 -10.61 -5.06 2.04
N THR A 56 -9.68 -4.74 1.14
CA THR A 56 -9.71 -5.19 -0.25
C THR A 56 -8.62 -6.21 -0.44
N LEU A 57 -8.99 -7.38 -0.95
CA LEU A 57 -8.07 -8.39 -1.43
C LEU A 57 -8.06 -8.33 -2.96
N MET A 58 -6.90 -8.14 -3.56
CA MET A 58 -6.72 -8.19 -5.01
C MET A 58 -5.71 -9.26 -5.41
N TRP A 59 -5.92 -9.87 -6.58
CA TRP A 59 -5.02 -10.81 -7.23
C TRP A 59 -4.28 -10.11 -8.37
N VAL A 60 -2.95 -10.21 -8.36
CA VAL A 60 -2.07 -9.77 -9.45
C VAL A 60 -1.49 -11.00 -10.11
N ALA A 61 -1.93 -11.28 -11.34
CA ALA A 61 -1.44 -12.44 -12.10
C ALA A 61 -0.02 -12.19 -12.64
N PRO A 62 0.81 -13.23 -12.84
CA PRO A 62 2.05 -13.13 -13.60
C PRO A 62 1.86 -12.42 -14.93
N GLY A 63 2.72 -11.46 -15.26
CA GLY A 63 2.62 -10.69 -16.50
C GLY A 63 1.62 -9.54 -16.48
N SER A 64 0.89 -9.31 -15.37
CA SER A 64 0.01 -8.14 -15.24
C SER A 64 0.82 -6.86 -15.35
N VAL A 65 0.24 -5.83 -15.96
CA VAL A 65 0.96 -4.59 -16.24
C VAL A 65 1.29 -3.85 -14.95
N VAL A 66 2.52 -3.35 -14.90
CA VAL A 66 2.99 -2.42 -13.87
C VAL A 66 3.57 -1.17 -14.52
N MET A 67 3.47 -0.05 -13.81
CA MET A 67 4.23 1.16 -14.14
C MET A 67 5.22 1.41 -13.01
N ASP A 68 6.47 1.68 -13.34
CA ASP A 68 7.51 1.99 -12.37
C ASP A 68 8.15 3.34 -12.68
N ARG A 69 8.45 4.13 -11.65
CA ARG A 69 9.18 5.39 -11.81
C ARG A 69 10.67 5.09 -11.87
N SER A 70 11.20 5.12 -13.08
CA SER A 70 12.60 4.89 -13.40
C SER A 70 13.33 6.21 -13.68
N LEU A 71 14.66 6.16 -13.69
CA LEU A 71 15.49 7.22 -14.23
C LEU A 71 15.15 7.48 -15.71
N ALA A 72 15.41 8.69 -16.20
CA ALA A 72 15.08 9.09 -17.57
C ALA A 72 15.74 8.21 -18.65
N ASP A 73 16.85 7.56 -18.33
CA ASP A 73 17.56 6.59 -19.19
C ASP A 73 17.04 5.14 -19.06
N GLY A 74 15.98 4.94 -18.26
CA GLY A 74 15.39 3.63 -17.98
C GLY A 74 16.04 2.88 -16.82
N GLY A 75 17.06 3.44 -16.17
CA GLY A 75 17.69 2.86 -14.99
C GLY A 75 16.79 2.84 -13.76
N SER A 76 17.07 1.94 -12.82
CA SER A 76 16.35 1.88 -11.54
C SER A 76 16.70 3.08 -10.64
N VAL A 77 15.70 3.68 -10.00
CA VAL A 77 15.94 4.63 -8.90
C VAL A 77 16.29 3.89 -7.60
N ARG A 78 15.86 2.62 -7.47
CA ARG A 78 16.16 1.78 -6.32
C ARG A 78 17.66 1.50 -6.25
N GLY A 79 18.23 1.69 -5.05
CA GLY A 79 19.66 1.53 -4.78
C GLY A 79 20.49 2.80 -4.91
N LEU A 80 19.91 3.90 -5.41
CA LEU A 80 20.60 5.20 -5.39
C LEU A 80 20.67 5.75 -3.95
N PRO A 81 21.77 6.43 -3.58
CA PRO A 81 21.80 7.24 -2.37
C PRO A 81 20.65 8.25 -2.35
N VAL A 82 20.07 8.48 -1.16
CA VAL A 82 18.89 9.35 -0.99
C VAL A 82 19.04 10.73 -1.65
N PRO A 83 20.15 11.49 -1.49
CA PRO A 83 20.30 12.80 -2.12
C PRO A 83 20.26 12.76 -3.66
N GLU A 84 20.76 11.69 -4.27
CA GLU A 84 20.74 11.48 -5.71
C GLU A 84 19.33 11.08 -6.16
N ALA A 85 18.69 10.15 -5.45
CA ALA A 85 17.34 9.68 -5.74
C ALA A 85 16.30 10.81 -5.72
N VAL A 86 16.41 11.74 -4.77
CA VAL A 86 15.48 12.89 -4.64
C VAL A 86 15.63 13.88 -5.79
N ARG A 87 16.82 14.05 -6.35
CA ARG A 87 17.11 15.01 -7.43
C ARG A 87 17.02 14.40 -8.83
N ALA A 88 16.96 13.08 -8.92
CA ALA A 88 16.96 12.36 -10.18
C ALA A 88 15.77 12.77 -11.07
N VAL A 89 16.06 13.03 -12.35
CA VAL A 89 15.04 13.17 -13.38
C VAL A 89 14.49 11.79 -13.69
N THR A 90 13.17 11.64 -13.54
CA THR A 90 12.50 10.33 -13.64
C THR A 90 11.27 10.39 -14.54
N CYS A 91 10.95 9.26 -15.16
CA CYS A 91 9.74 9.04 -15.93
C CYS A 91 9.07 7.73 -15.50
N LEU A 92 7.79 7.56 -15.86
CA LEU A 92 7.11 6.28 -15.66
C LEU A 92 7.43 5.37 -16.85
N THR A 93 7.98 4.20 -16.57
CA THR A 93 8.29 3.18 -17.56
C THR A 93 7.30 2.02 -17.44
N TRP A 94 7.03 1.41 -18.58
CA TRP A 94 6.17 0.24 -18.68
C TRP A 94 6.91 -1.02 -18.23
N GLY A 95 6.21 -1.88 -17.50
CA GLY A 95 6.71 -3.18 -17.09
C GLY A 95 5.61 -4.22 -16.94
N ALA A 96 6.01 -5.40 -16.49
CA ALA A 96 5.09 -6.48 -16.14
C ALA A 96 5.48 -7.06 -14.78
N TRP A 97 4.51 -7.54 -14.01
CA TRP A 97 4.73 -8.30 -12.80
C TRP A 97 5.50 -9.59 -13.13
N ARG A 98 6.74 -9.69 -12.66
CA ARG A 98 7.67 -10.77 -13.04
C ARG A 98 7.59 -12.01 -12.15
N GLY A 99 7.02 -11.89 -10.96
CA GLY A 99 6.91 -13.00 -10.01
C GLY A 99 5.78 -13.97 -10.34
N PRO A 100 5.68 -15.08 -9.61
CA PRO A 100 4.42 -15.80 -9.44
C PRO A 100 3.32 -14.83 -9.02
N GLY A 101 2.06 -15.21 -9.23
CA GLY A 101 0.97 -14.32 -8.86
C GLY A 101 0.93 -14.09 -7.35
N VAL A 102 0.37 -12.95 -6.96
CA VAL A 102 0.37 -12.47 -5.57
C VAL A 102 -1.02 -12.00 -5.20
N LEU A 103 -1.46 -12.35 -3.99
CA LEU A 103 -2.60 -11.67 -3.37
C LEU A 103 -2.08 -10.48 -2.60
N MET A 104 -2.74 -9.34 -2.70
CA MET A 104 -2.46 -8.15 -1.91
C MET A 104 -3.72 -7.77 -1.15
N TRP A 105 -3.68 -7.84 0.18
CA TRP A 105 -4.76 -7.36 1.05
C TRP A 105 -4.38 -6.00 1.61
N THR A 106 -5.27 -5.03 1.40
CA THR A 106 -5.18 -3.71 2.00
C THR A 106 -6.35 -3.52 2.97
N PRO A 107 -6.07 -3.39 4.28
CA PRO A 107 -7.12 -3.22 5.28
C PRO A 107 -7.90 -1.93 5.06
N ARG A 108 -9.12 -1.85 5.59
CA ARG A 108 -9.88 -0.58 5.62
C ARG A 108 -9.23 0.49 6.47
N ARG A 109 -8.52 0.05 7.51
CA ARG A 109 -7.80 0.90 8.46
C ARG A 109 -6.51 0.19 8.82
N GLY A 110 -5.40 0.90 8.75
CA GLY A 110 -4.08 0.35 9.00
C GLY A 110 -3.04 1.01 8.11
N ALA A 111 -1.81 1.05 8.59
CA ALA A 111 -0.65 1.61 7.89
C ALA A 111 0.20 0.46 7.29
N HIS A 112 -0.46 -0.46 6.60
CA HIS A 112 0.18 -1.64 6.00
C HIS A 112 -0.71 -2.26 4.93
N SER A 113 -0.11 -3.12 4.11
CA SER A 113 -0.80 -4.20 3.40
C SER A 113 -0.09 -5.53 3.64
N VAL A 114 -0.82 -6.64 3.51
CA VAL A 114 -0.24 -7.99 3.63
C VAL A 114 -0.42 -8.72 2.32
N TRP A 115 0.67 -9.29 1.79
CA TRP A 115 0.68 -9.96 0.50
C TRP A 115 1.03 -11.42 0.65
N TRP A 116 0.28 -12.31 0.00
CA TRP A 116 0.57 -13.75 -0.02
C TRP A 116 1.43 -14.03 -1.25
N PHE A 117 2.66 -14.47 -0.99
CA PHE A 117 3.55 -14.93 -2.04
C PHE A 117 3.45 -16.44 -2.20
N PHE A 118 3.39 -16.87 -3.46
CA PHE A 118 3.36 -18.27 -3.85
C PHE A 118 4.64 -18.61 -4.64
N ARG A 119 4.98 -19.89 -4.67
CA ARG A 119 6.01 -20.44 -5.56
C ARG A 119 5.43 -20.66 -6.96
N PRO A 120 6.27 -20.88 -8.00
CA PRO A 120 5.79 -21.15 -9.35
C PRO A 120 4.84 -22.36 -9.47
N ASP A 121 4.92 -23.33 -8.56
CA ASP A 121 4.02 -24.49 -8.48
C ASP A 121 2.69 -24.21 -7.75
N GLY A 122 2.45 -22.96 -7.34
CA GLY A 122 1.26 -22.54 -6.60
C GLY A 122 1.35 -22.75 -5.09
N THR A 123 2.41 -23.36 -4.57
CA THR A 123 2.53 -23.57 -3.12
C THR A 123 2.82 -22.27 -2.37
N PHE A 124 2.18 -22.09 -1.22
CA PHE A 124 2.38 -20.90 -0.38
C PHE A 124 3.82 -20.79 0.12
N ARG A 125 4.39 -19.59 0.00
CA ARG A 125 5.79 -19.29 0.38
C ARG A 125 5.88 -18.48 1.67
N GLY A 126 4.93 -17.60 1.92
CA GLY A 126 4.94 -16.69 3.06
C GLY A 126 4.19 -15.40 2.79
N TRP A 127 4.06 -14.60 3.84
CA TRP A 127 3.48 -13.27 3.78
C TRP A 127 4.57 -12.20 3.72
N TYR A 128 4.26 -11.15 2.99
CA TYR A 128 5.02 -9.90 2.98
C TYR A 128 4.13 -8.80 3.53
N VAL A 129 4.55 -8.16 4.62
CA VAL A 129 3.89 -6.96 5.14
C VAL A 129 4.61 -5.76 4.55
N ASN A 130 3.90 -5.01 3.74
CA ASN A 130 4.36 -3.74 3.19
C ASN A 130 3.91 -2.62 4.13
N LEU A 131 4.82 -1.97 4.86
CA LEU A 131 4.45 -0.86 5.75
C LEU A 131 4.34 0.44 4.94
N GLU A 132 3.24 1.13 5.10
CA GLU A 132 2.82 2.18 4.18
C GLU A 132 1.80 3.12 4.82
N GLU A 133 1.62 4.32 4.27
CA GLU A 133 0.60 5.24 4.74
C GLU A 133 -0.81 4.62 4.60
N PRO A 134 -1.76 4.93 5.52
CA PRO A 134 -3.13 4.44 5.41
C PRO A 134 -3.74 4.66 4.02
N ALA A 135 -4.30 3.58 3.48
CA ALA A 135 -4.76 3.53 2.10
C ALA A 135 -5.93 4.48 1.82
N HIS A 136 -5.79 5.31 0.78
CA HIS A 136 -6.85 6.17 0.26
C HIS A 136 -7.57 5.48 -0.91
N ARG A 137 -8.86 5.18 -0.71
CA ARG A 137 -9.71 4.55 -1.74
C ARG A 137 -10.29 5.59 -2.68
N TRP A 138 -10.33 5.28 -3.97
CA TRP A 138 -10.97 6.08 -5.00
C TRP A 138 -11.63 5.18 -6.04
N PRO A 139 -12.53 5.68 -6.91
CA PRO A 139 -13.31 4.83 -7.81
C PRO A 139 -12.50 3.91 -8.75
N GLY A 140 -11.22 4.21 -9.01
CA GLY A 140 -10.33 3.36 -9.82
C GLY A 140 -9.38 2.47 -9.02
N GLY A 141 -9.38 2.54 -7.68
CA GLY A 141 -8.52 1.70 -6.86
C GLY A 141 -8.07 2.32 -5.54
N ILE A 142 -6.83 2.03 -5.17
CA ILE A 142 -6.24 2.36 -3.89
C ILE A 142 -4.92 3.09 -4.11
N ASP A 143 -4.74 4.20 -3.40
CA ASP A 143 -3.49 4.94 -3.34
C ASP A 143 -2.91 4.88 -1.94
N THR A 144 -1.59 4.86 -1.84
CA THR A 144 -0.82 4.91 -0.58
C THR A 144 0.55 5.50 -0.86
N VAL A 145 1.37 5.64 0.19
CA VAL A 145 2.79 5.96 0.10
C VAL A 145 3.55 4.88 0.83
N ASP A 146 4.52 4.27 0.16
CA ASP A 146 5.40 3.26 0.75
C ASP A 146 6.30 3.87 1.84
N GLN A 147 6.49 3.15 2.94
CA GLN A 147 7.34 3.59 4.06
C GLN A 147 8.62 2.76 4.20
N GLU A 148 8.99 2.01 3.15
CA GLU A 148 10.28 1.36 2.87
C GLU A 148 10.69 0.24 3.83
N LEU A 149 10.16 0.18 5.05
CA LEU A 149 10.37 -0.93 5.97
C LEU A 149 9.33 -2.02 5.72
N ASP A 150 9.78 -3.26 5.69
CA ASP A 150 8.89 -4.40 5.44
C ASP A 150 9.10 -5.53 6.44
N VAL A 151 8.08 -6.38 6.59
CA VAL A 151 8.17 -7.62 7.37
C VAL A 151 7.98 -8.81 6.45
N TRP A 152 8.96 -9.71 6.42
CA TRP A 152 8.81 -11.01 5.78
C TRP A 152 8.46 -12.07 6.80
N VAL A 153 7.31 -12.74 6.62
CA VAL A 153 6.85 -13.86 7.44
C VAL A 153 6.87 -15.11 6.55
N PRO A 154 7.93 -15.94 6.58
CA PRO A 154 7.95 -17.17 5.79
C PRO A 154 6.83 -18.12 6.24
N ALA A 155 6.34 -18.97 5.33
CA ALA A 155 5.39 -20.04 5.70
C ALA A 155 5.97 -20.96 6.81
N ASP A 156 7.29 -21.17 6.74
CA ASP A 156 8.06 -21.96 7.69
C ASP A 156 9.17 -21.09 8.31
N GLY A 157 9.06 -20.79 9.60
CA GLY A 157 10.11 -20.13 10.37
C GLY A 157 9.73 -18.74 10.93
N PRO A 158 10.69 -18.07 11.60
CA PRO A 158 10.44 -16.77 12.22
C PRO A 158 10.32 -15.68 11.16
N TRP A 159 9.56 -14.64 11.49
CA TRP A 159 9.55 -13.42 10.72
C TRP A 159 10.91 -12.70 10.77
N ARG A 160 11.16 -11.82 9.80
CA ARG A 160 12.32 -10.93 9.80
C ARG A 160 11.99 -9.58 9.18
N TRP A 161 12.72 -8.55 9.57
CA TRP A 161 12.71 -7.27 8.88
C TRP A 161 13.29 -7.39 7.47
N LYS A 162 12.87 -6.44 6.63
CA LYS A 162 13.38 -6.21 5.30
C LYS A 162 13.57 -4.70 5.11
N ASP A 163 14.62 -4.37 4.38
CA ASP A 163 14.89 -3.02 3.86
C ASP A 163 15.11 -1.97 4.99
N GLU A 164 15.71 -2.44 6.10
CA GLU A 164 16.00 -1.61 7.28
C GLU A 164 16.96 -0.46 6.99
N ASP A 165 17.93 -0.68 6.09
CA ASP A 165 18.92 0.33 5.72
C ASP A 165 18.27 1.44 4.89
N GLU A 166 17.39 1.08 3.94
CA GLU A 166 16.62 2.02 3.14
C GLU A 166 15.68 2.87 4.01
N PHE A 167 15.03 2.23 4.98
CA PHE A 167 14.18 2.89 5.98
C PHE A 167 14.97 3.84 6.87
N ALA A 168 16.12 3.39 7.41
CA ALA A 168 16.98 4.21 8.25
C ALA A 168 17.52 5.43 7.50
N ALA A 169 17.88 5.27 6.22
CA ALA A 169 18.39 6.37 5.39
C ALA A 169 17.37 7.48 5.11
N ARG A 170 16.07 7.20 5.25
CA ARG A 170 14.98 8.17 4.99
C ARG A 170 14.34 8.73 6.26
N THR A 171 14.47 8.04 7.38
CA THR A 171 13.87 8.48 8.65
C THR A 171 14.55 9.77 9.14
N GLY A 172 13.74 10.79 9.44
CA GLY A 172 14.23 12.11 9.87
C GLY A 172 14.70 13.00 8.71
N HIS A 173 14.59 12.56 7.46
CA HIS A 173 15.03 13.34 6.30
C HIS A 173 13.92 14.29 5.80
N PRO A 174 14.22 15.56 5.45
CA PRO A 174 13.19 16.58 5.15
C PRO A 174 12.27 16.30 3.94
N HIS A 175 12.68 15.38 3.06
CA HIS A 175 11.89 14.99 1.88
C HIS A 175 11.04 13.74 2.10
N PHE A 176 11.11 13.12 3.27
CA PHE A 176 10.35 11.93 3.67
C PHE A 176 9.66 12.23 5.00
N TRP A 177 9.67 11.28 5.93
CA TRP A 177 9.01 11.39 7.22
C TRP A 177 9.98 11.74 8.35
N ASP A 178 9.40 12.21 9.46
CA ASP A 178 10.13 12.54 10.68
C ASP A 178 10.42 11.31 11.55
N GLU A 179 11.21 11.51 12.61
CA GLU A 179 11.57 10.46 13.56
C GLU A 179 10.35 9.85 14.29
N ALA A 180 9.30 10.65 14.51
CA ALA A 180 8.08 10.18 15.18
C ALA A 180 7.32 9.19 14.29
N THR A 181 7.13 9.53 13.01
CA THR A 181 6.56 8.64 12.01
C THR A 181 7.41 7.38 11.89
N GLY A 182 8.74 7.51 11.85
CA GLY A 182 9.63 6.34 11.79
C GLY A 182 9.42 5.35 12.95
N ARG A 183 9.23 5.86 14.18
CA ARG A 183 8.87 5.00 15.33
C ARG A 183 7.51 4.33 15.16
N ALA A 184 6.52 5.05 14.62
CA ALA A 184 5.19 4.49 14.36
C ALA A 184 5.22 3.37 13.31
N VAL A 185 6.01 3.52 12.24
CA VAL A 185 6.22 2.48 11.21
C VAL A 185 6.80 1.21 11.84
N ARG A 186 7.87 1.34 12.63
CA ARG A 186 8.46 0.18 13.34
C ARG A 186 7.47 -0.47 14.31
N ALA A 187 6.70 0.33 15.04
CA ALA A 187 5.69 -0.19 15.96
C ALA A 187 4.59 -0.97 15.22
N GLU A 188 4.13 -0.49 14.07
CA GLU A 188 3.16 -1.20 13.24
C GLU A 188 3.73 -2.53 12.74
N GLY A 189 4.96 -2.55 12.23
CA GLY A 189 5.61 -3.79 11.82
C GLY A 189 5.74 -4.82 12.96
N LEU A 190 6.09 -4.37 14.17
CA LEU A 190 6.14 -5.24 15.35
C LEU A 190 4.75 -5.78 15.74
N ARG A 191 3.71 -4.95 15.64
CA ARG A 191 2.32 -5.38 15.88
C ARG A 191 1.88 -6.46 14.89
N LEU A 192 2.23 -6.32 13.60
CA LEU A 192 1.93 -7.34 12.59
C LEU A 192 2.75 -8.62 12.81
N ALA A 193 4.00 -8.49 13.23
CA ALA A 193 4.83 -9.61 13.60
C ALA A 193 4.27 -10.39 14.80
N GLU A 194 3.74 -9.71 15.81
CA GLU A 194 3.04 -10.32 16.95
C GLU A 194 1.78 -11.07 16.48
N LEU A 195 0.95 -10.46 15.63
CA LEU A 195 -0.20 -11.16 15.03
C LEU A 195 0.21 -12.42 14.25
N ALA A 196 1.34 -12.39 13.55
CA ALA A 196 1.88 -13.54 12.85
C ALA A 196 2.31 -14.65 13.83
N GLN A 197 2.96 -14.30 14.94
CA GLN A 197 3.34 -15.23 15.99
C GLN A 197 2.11 -15.86 16.68
N GLU A 198 1.06 -15.07 16.88
CA GLU A 198 -0.23 -15.54 17.41
C GLU A 198 -1.07 -16.32 16.39
N ARG A 199 -0.62 -16.40 15.13
CA ARG A 199 -1.33 -17.05 14.01
C ARG A 199 -2.75 -16.49 13.83
N ARG A 200 -2.88 -15.17 13.93
CA ARG A 200 -4.14 -14.46 13.72
C ARG A 200 -4.21 -13.89 12.33
N PHE A 201 -5.41 -13.70 11.80
CA PHE A 201 -5.62 -13.03 10.51
C PHE A 201 -4.78 -11.74 10.42
N PRO A 202 -4.06 -11.49 9.31
CA PRO A 202 -4.05 -12.25 8.05
C PRO A 202 -3.08 -13.45 7.96
N PHE A 203 -2.51 -13.90 9.08
CA PHE A 203 -1.49 -14.95 9.18
C PHE A 203 -2.01 -16.30 9.72
N ASP A 204 -3.33 -16.47 9.81
CA ASP A 204 -3.99 -17.65 10.36
C ASP A 204 -4.10 -18.85 9.38
N GLY A 205 -3.57 -18.68 8.16
CA GLY A 205 -3.65 -19.66 7.07
C GLY A 205 -4.72 -19.34 6.05
N THR A 206 -5.56 -18.32 6.28
CA THR A 206 -6.53 -17.87 5.29
C THR A 206 -5.83 -17.48 3.98
N TRP A 207 -6.38 -17.92 2.86
CA TRP A 207 -5.87 -17.70 1.49
C TRP A 207 -4.55 -18.38 1.12
N CYS A 208 -3.95 -19.21 2.00
CA CYS A 208 -2.70 -19.91 1.67
C CYS A 208 -2.87 -20.98 0.57
N ASP A 209 -4.09 -21.46 0.32
CA ASP A 209 -4.44 -22.39 -0.75
C ASP A 209 -5.16 -21.72 -1.92
N PHE A 210 -5.15 -20.38 -1.98
CA PHE A 210 -5.85 -19.63 -3.01
C PHE A 210 -5.39 -20.04 -4.42
N ALA A 211 -6.37 -20.33 -5.27
CA ALA A 211 -6.21 -20.44 -6.71
C ALA A 211 -7.07 -19.37 -7.39
N PRO A 212 -6.51 -18.59 -8.34
CA PRO A 212 -7.31 -17.62 -9.07
C PRO A 212 -8.31 -18.33 -9.99
N ASP A 213 -9.40 -17.65 -10.34
CA ASP A 213 -10.29 -18.09 -11.41
C ASP A 213 -9.46 -18.32 -12.70
N PRO A 214 -9.54 -19.51 -13.32
CA PRO A 214 -8.79 -19.82 -14.54
C PRO A 214 -9.03 -18.86 -15.71
N ALA A 215 -10.16 -18.14 -15.72
CA ALA A 215 -10.46 -17.12 -16.73
C ALA A 215 -9.71 -15.79 -16.51
N TRP A 216 -9.06 -15.59 -15.37
CA TRP A 216 -8.37 -14.35 -15.03
C TRP A 216 -6.99 -14.24 -15.69
N ALA A 217 -6.98 -13.84 -16.96
CA ALA A 217 -5.76 -13.50 -17.71
C ALA A 217 -5.03 -12.26 -17.13
N PRO A 218 -3.72 -12.06 -17.34
CA PRO A 218 -2.99 -10.89 -16.84
C PRO A 218 -3.70 -9.56 -17.14
N THR A 219 -3.74 -8.66 -16.15
CA THR A 219 -4.46 -7.38 -16.30
C THR A 219 -3.63 -6.38 -17.10
N GLY A 220 -4.29 -5.67 -18.02
CA GLY A 220 -3.72 -4.52 -18.72
C GLY A 220 -3.79 -3.25 -17.89
N LEU A 221 -3.15 -2.19 -18.38
CA LEU A 221 -3.25 -0.84 -17.80
C LEU A 221 -4.50 -0.14 -18.35
N PRO A 222 -5.48 0.24 -17.50
CA PRO A 222 -6.68 0.92 -17.95
C PRO A 222 -6.36 2.36 -18.40
N TRP A 223 -7.13 2.93 -19.33
CA TRP A 223 -6.88 4.29 -19.87
C TRP A 223 -6.91 5.41 -18.82
N TRP A 224 -7.53 5.17 -17.66
CA TRP A 224 -7.66 6.12 -16.55
C TRP A 224 -6.57 5.97 -15.48
N TRP A 225 -5.50 5.22 -15.76
CA TRP A 225 -4.53 4.79 -14.76
C TRP A 225 -3.77 5.91 -14.05
N ASP A 226 -3.46 6.98 -14.77
CA ASP A 226 -2.72 8.14 -14.29
C ASP A 226 -3.63 9.26 -13.79
N ARG A 227 -4.96 9.01 -13.70
CA ARG A 227 -5.91 9.98 -13.20
C ARG A 227 -5.44 10.51 -11.84
N PRO A 228 -5.22 11.82 -11.69
CA PRO A 228 -4.75 12.39 -10.43
C PRO A 228 -5.66 11.99 -9.28
N SER A 229 -5.06 11.48 -8.21
CA SER A 229 -5.80 11.24 -6.97
C SER A 229 -6.08 12.56 -6.29
N ARG A 230 -7.22 12.69 -5.62
CA ARG A 230 -7.44 13.82 -4.71
C ARG A 230 -6.54 13.75 -3.47
N ALA A 231 -5.98 12.58 -3.14
CA ALA A 231 -5.01 12.43 -2.06
C ALA A 231 -3.69 13.16 -2.34
N GLY A 232 -3.24 13.19 -3.61
CA GLY A 232 -2.05 13.93 -4.02
C GLY A 232 -2.19 15.46 -3.94
N PHE A 233 -3.40 15.99 -3.76
CA PHE A 233 -3.68 17.43 -3.63
C PHE A 233 -3.91 17.88 -2.18
N LEU A 234 -3.86 16.98 -1.20
CA LEU A 234 -4.30 17.25 0.18
C LEU A 234 -3.19 17.21 1.24
N ARG A 235 -1.90 17.19 0.87
CA ARG A 235 -0.84 17.46 1.87
C ARG A 235 -0.85 18.95 2.23
N GLU A 236 -1.89 19.37 2.95
CA GLU A 236 -1.87 20.62 3.70
C GLU A 236 -0.85 20.45 4.84
N PRO A 237 -0.06 21.48 5.19
CA PRO A 237 0.94 21.41 6.26
C PRO A 237 0.41 20.94 7.63
N GLU A 238 -0.91 20.91 7.82
CA GLU A 238 -1.59 20.71 9.10
C GLU A 238 -1.98 19.25 9.41
N ASP A 239 -1.91 18.33 8.44
CA ASP A 239 -2.29 16.91 8.65
C ASP A 239 -1.31 16.11 9.54
N ALA A 240 -0.24 16.74 10.02
CA ALA A 240 0.62 16.21 11.06
C ALA A 240 -0.11 16.00 12.41
N ALA A 241 -1.30 16.59 12.60
CA ALA A 241 -2.05 16.53 13.85
C ALA A 241 -2.77 15.19 14.11
N TYR A 242 -2.77 14.22 13.19
CA TYR A 242 -3.38 12.90 13.45
C TYR A 242 -2.55 12.02 14.41
N TRP A 243 -1.30 12.40 14.70
CA TRP A 243 -0.38 11.63 15.56
C TRP A 243 0.08 12.37 16.82
N ALA A 244 -0.61 13.44 17.23
CA ALA A 244 -0.43 14.10 18.52
C ALA A 244 -1.39 13.54 19.57
#